data_AF-A0A8E8LR55-F1
#
_entry.id   AF-A0A8E8LR55-F1
#
_cell.length_a   1.000
_cell.length_b   1.000
_cell.length_c   1.000
_cell.angle_alpha   90.00
_cell.angle_beta   90.00
_cell.angle_gamma   90.00
#
_symmetry.space_group_name_H-M   'P 1'
#
loop_
_entity.id
_entity.type
_entity.pdbx_description
1 polymer ?
#
loop_
_entity_poly.entity_id
_entity_poly.type
_entity_poly.pdbx_seq_one_letter_code
_entity_poly.pdbx_strand_id
1 'polypeptide(L)'
;WGKGTTVTVSSALPSAPNLFSLSPRLNSGVEDAPVAVGCLAKDFLPDSINFSWTYQNQSAVSHTDLKIFPSQMSGPTYTATSQVILPALDVLQDSYLVCK
;
A
#
# COMPACT_ATOMS: atom_id res chain seq x y z
N TRP A 1 9.58 -3.87 32.31
CA TRP A 1 10.47 -3.81 31.13
C TRP A 1 9.69 -3.15 30.00
N GLY A 2 10.24 -2.12 29.35
CA GLY A 2 9.54 -1.32 28.32
C GLY A 2 9.80 -1.81 26.90
N LYS A 3 9.03 -1.30 25.92
CA LYS A 3 9.30 -1.49 24.49
C LYS A 3 10.61 -0.78 24.14
N GLY A 4 11.56 -1.49 23.52
CA GLY A 4 12.82 -0.91 23.07
C GLY A 4 12.61 0.05 21.88
N THR A 5 13.50 1.03 21.75
CA THR A 5 13.54 1.95 20.60
C THR A 5 14.65 1.49 19.65
N THR A 6 14.30 1.20 18.41
CA THR A 6 15.27 0.91 17.34
C THR A 6 15.83 2.22 16.81
N VAL A 7 17.15 2.40 16.87
CA VAL A 7 17.85 3.57 16.31
C VAL A 7 18.68 3.11 15.13
N THR A 8 18.38 3.64 13.94
CA THR A 8 19.11 3.33 12.71
C THR A 8 19.98 4.53 12.35
N VAL A 9 21.30 4.38 12.44
CA VAL A 9 22.27 5.40 11.99
C VAL A 9 22.66 5.06 10.55
N SER A 10 22.25 5.90 9.59
CA SER A 10 22.57 5.72 8.18
C SER A 10 23.12 7.02 7.58
N SER A 11 24.15 6.91 6.74
CA SER A 11 24.66 8.02 5.92
C SER A 11 23.90 8.17 4.60
N ALA A 12 22.91 7.30 4.34
CA ALA A 12 22.11 7.34 3.12
C ALA A 12 21.14 8.52 3.14
N LEU A 13 20.96 9.17 1.98
CA LEU A 13 20.01 10.27 1.85
C LEU A 13 18.56 9.75 1.93
N PRO A 14 17.62 10.53 2.50
CA PRO A 14 16.20 10.24 2.41
C PRO A 14 15.77 10.06 0.95
N SER A 15 14.96 9.02 0.71
CA SER A 15 14.48 8.67 -0.63
C SER A 15 13.00 8.36 -0.57
N ALA A 16 12.24 8.97 -1.46
CA ALA A 16 10.82 8.68 -1.61
C ALA A 16 10.62 7.28 -2.20
N PRO A 17 9.52 6.58 -1.87
CA PRO A 17 9.24 5.28 -2.43
C PRO A 17 8.87 5.36 -3.91
N ASN A 18 9.31 4.36 -4.68
CA ASN A 18 8.71 4.01 -5.94
C ASN A 18 7.41 3.23 -5.67
N LEU A 19 6.27 3.75 -6.13
CA LEU A 19 4.97 3.12 -5.94
C LEU A 19 4.56 2.28 -7.14
N PHE A 20 4.11 1.06 -6.88
CA PHE A 20 3.59 0.14 -7.88
C PHE A 20 2.21 -0.36 -7.47
N SER A 21 1.23 -0.22 -8.37
CA SER A 21 -0.12 -0.75 -8.16
C SER A 21 -0.14 -2.26 -8.39
N LEU A 22 -0.80 -2.99 -7.49
CA LEU A 22 -1.03 -4.43 -7.56
C LEU A 22 -2.51 -4.65 -7.85
N SER A 23 -2.83 -4.77 -9.13
CA SER A 23 -4.21 -4.98 -9.59
C SER A 23 -4.62 -6.46 -9.43
N PRO A 24 -5.85 -6.74 -8.95
CA PRO A 24 -6.37 -8.10 -8.91
C PRO A 24 -6.54 -8.64 -10.32
N ARG A 25 -6.35 -9.96 -10.48
CA ARG A 25 -6.80 -10.65 -11.69
C ARG A 25 -8.29 -10.94 -11.55
N LEU A 26 -9.10 -10.24 -12.32
CA LEU A 26 -10.55 -10.40 -12.33
C LEU A 26 -10.95 -11.32 -13.48
N ASN A 27 -11.69 -12.38 -13.16
CA ASN A 27 -12.37 -13.25 -14.12
C ASN A 27 -13.81 -12.75 -14.34
N SER A 28 -14.33 -12.91 -15.56
CA SER A 28 -15.71 -12.50 -15.87
C SER A 28 -16.71 -13.26 -14.98
N GLY A 29 -17.60 -12.54 -14.31
CA GLY A 29 -18.65 -13.11 -13.44
C GLY A 29 -18.43 -12.91 -11.93
N VAL A 30 -17.40 -12.16 -11.53
CA VAL A 30 -17.11 -11.83 -10.14
C VAL A 30 -17.48 -10.36 -9.90
N GLU A 31 -18.77 -10.02 -9.96
CA GLU A 31 -19.21 -8.62 -9.78
C GLU A 31 -19.44 -8.28 -8.29
N ASP A 32 -19.82 -9.27 -7.47
CA ASP A 32 -20.12 -9.07 -6.04
C ASP A 32 -19.05 -9.61 -5.08
N ALA A 33 -17.99 -10.26 -5.56
CA ALA A 33 -17.00 -10.81 -4.63
C ALA A 33 -16.01 -9.74 -4.16
N PRO A 34 -15.56 -9.78 -2.89
CA PRO A 34 -14.49 -8.92 -2.41
C PRO A 34 -13.17 -9.26 -3.10
N VAL A 35 -12.49 -8.24 -3.61
CA VAL A 35 -11.21 -8.36 -4.29
C VAL A 35 -10.16 -7.55 -3.53
N ALA A 36 -8.94 -8.07 -3.49
CA ALA A 36 -7.81 -7.39 -2.88
C ALA A 36 -7.05 -6.58 -3.92
N VAL A 37 -6.90 -5.28 -3.69
CA VAL A 37 -6.03 -4.38 -4.44
C VAL A 37 -4.86 -4.02 -3.55
N GLY A 38 -3.64 -3.99 -4.09
CA GLY A 38 -2.44 -3.72 -3.32
C GLY A 38 -1.60 -2.58 -3.88
N CYS A 39 -0.70 -2.06 -3.04
CA CYS A 39 0.27 -1.04 -3.39
C CYS A 39 1.61 -1.39 -2.78
N LEU A 40 2.63 -1.53 -3.64
CA LEU A 40 3.99 -1.80 -3.25
C LEU A 40 4.78 -0.50 -3.25
N ALA A 41 5.35 -0.14 -2.11
CA ALA A 41 6.30 0.95 -1.97
C ALA A 41 7.72 0.37 -1.86
N LYS A 42 8.60 0.75 -2.78
CA LYS A 42 9.95 0.19 -2.89
C LYS A 42 11.02 1.28 -2.84
N ASP A 43 12.21 0.92 -2.38
CA ASP A 43 13.43 1.74 -2.44
C ASP A 43 13.37 3.04 -1.61
N PHE A 44 12.63 3.03 -0.49
CA PHE A 44 12.52 4.19 0.39
C PHE A 44 13.45 4.14 1.60
N LEU A 45 13.80 5.33 2.10
CA LEU A 45 14.61 5.56 3.29
C LEU A 45 14.17 6.85 4.00
N PRO A 46 14.21 6.90 5.35
CA PRO A 46 14.47 5.80 6.28
C PRO A 46 13.28 4.83 6.36
N ASP A 47 13.28 3.93 7.35
CA ASP A 47 12.13 3.07 7.64
C ASP A 47 10.94 3.84 8.24
N SER A 48 10.34 4.71 7.44
CA SER A 48 9.21 5.53 7.82
C SER A 48 8.34 5.76 6.60
N ILE A 49 7.17 5.13 6.61
CA ILE A 49 6.20 5.21 5.52
C ILE A 49 4.78 5.19 6.08
N ASN A 50 3.88 5.89 5.41
CA ASN A 50 2.45 5.83 5.67
C ASN A 50 1.72 5.57 4.35
N PHE A 51 0.66 4.78 4.38
CA PHE A 51 -0.14 4.48 3.20
C PHE A 51 -1.53 5.10 3.33
N SER A 52 -2.00 5.66 2.24
CA SER A 52 -3.36 6.17 2.09
C SER A 52 -3.94 5.75 0.75
N TRP A 53 -5.26 5.56 0.72
CA TRP A 53 -5.99 5.12 -0.46
C TRP A 53 -7.16 6.04 -0.74
N THR A 54 -7.26 6.50 -1.99
CA THR A 54 -8.35 7.36 -2.48
C THR A 54 -8.87 6.84 -3.79
N TYR A 55 -10.18 6.94 -3.99
CA TYR A 55 -10.78 6.80 -5.32
C TYR A 55 -10.42 8.02 -6.19
N GLN A 56 -10.51 7.91 -7.52
CA GLN A 56 -10.33 9.05 -8.46
C GLN A 56 -11.18 10.26 -8.08
N ASN A 57 -12.41 10.04 -7.60
CA ASN A 57 -13.32 11.10 -7.15
C ASN A 57 -12.89 11.75 -5.81
N GLN A 58 -11.68 11.45 -5.32
CA GLN A 58 -11.08 11.93 -4.08
C GLN A 58 -11.78 11.48 -2.81
N SER A 59 -12.75 10.55 -2.90
CA SER A 59 -13.35 9.93 -1.73
C SER A 59 -12.32 9.00 -1.07
N ALA A 60 -12.25 9.05 0.25
CA ALA A 60 -11.39 8.15 1.02
C ALA A 60 -11.93 6.72 0.95
N VAL A 61 -11.02 5.75 0.80
CA VAL A 61 -11.37 4.34 1.02
C VAL A 61 -11.53 4.12 2.53
N SER A 62 -12.51 3.30 2.93
CA SER A 62 -12.73 3.01 4.35
C SER A 62 -11.47 2.39 4.96
N HIS A 63 -11.03 2.92 6.10
CA HIS A 63 -9.84 2.41 6.81
C HIS A 63 -10.04 1.00 7.37
N THR A 64 -11.28 0.52 7.50
CA THR A 64 -11.59 -0.86 7.92
C THR A 64 -11.01 -1.91 6.99
N ASP A 65 -10.85 -1.56 5.71
CA ASP A 65 -10.42 -2.49 4.67
C ASP A 65 -8.94 -2.36 4.34
N LEU A 66 -8.27 -1.37 4.94
CA LEU A 66 -6.84 -1.11 4.77
C LEU A 66 -5.99 -2.01 5.69
N LYS A 67 -5.12 -2.81 5.08
CA LYS A 67 -4.04 -3.50 5.79
C LYS A 67 -2.69 -2.95 5.34
N ILE A 68 -1.88 -2.56 6.31
CA ILE A 68 -0.50 -2.14 6.10
C ILE A 68 0.41 -3.25 6.62
N PHE A 69 1.27 -3.77 5.75
CA PHE A 69 2.27 -4.75 6.13
C PHE A 69 3.54 -4.04 6.63
N PRO A 70 4.23 -4.61 7.64
CA PRO A 70 5.49 -4.07 8.10
C PRO A 70 6.49 -3.92 6.95
N SER A 71 7.25 -2.84 7.00
CA SER A 71 8.39 -2.61 6.12
C SER A 71 9.48 -3.64 6.36
N GLN A 72 10.14 -4.04 5.29
CA GLN A 72 11.23 -5.01 5.28
C GLN A 72 12.44 -4.40 4.58
N MET A 73 13.63 -4.64 5.12
CA MET A 73 14.87 -4.23 4.48
C MET A 73 15.13 -5.09 3.23
N SER A 74 15.34 -4.45 2.10
CA SER A 74 15.70 -5.06 0.82
C SER A 74 16.96 -4.39 0.30
N GLY A 75 18.10 -5.05 0.51
CA GLY A 75 19.41 -4.45 0.25
C GLY A 75 19.67 -3.23 1.17
N PRO A 76 20.04 -2.06 0.62
CA PRO A 76 20.28 -0.85 1.42
C PRO A 76 19.02 0.00 1.70
N THR A 77 17.85 -0.40 1.20
CA THR A 77 16.59 0.36 1.27
C THR A 77 15.46 -0.45 1.89
N TYR A 78 14.31 0.17 2.15
CA TYR A 78 13.12 -0.51 2.65
C TYR A 78 12.08 -0.73 1.55
N THR A 79 11.24 -1.75 1.78
CA THR A 79 10.08 -2.07 0.96
C THR A 79 8.90 -2.36 1.87
N ALA A 80 7.72 -1.86 1.53
CA ALA A 80 6.49 -2.06 2.29
C ALA A 80 5.33 -2.25 1.33
N THR A 81 4.24 -2.81 1.84
CA THR A 81 3.04 -3.06 1.03
C THR A 81 1.81 -2.69 1.84
N SER A 82 0.81 -2.13 1.17
CA SER A 82 -0.54 -2.04 1.71
C SER A 82 -1.55 -2.72 0.78
N GLN A 83 -2.68 -3.14 1.34
CA GLN A 83 -3.80 -3.66 0.58
C GLN A 83 -5.12 -3.08 1.07
N VAL A 84 -6.08 -2.98 0.17
CA VAL A 84 -7.49 -2.71 0.45
C VAL A 84 -8.35 -3.83 -0.10
N ILE A 85 -9.44 -4.17 0.60
CA ILE A 85 -10.44 -5.14 0.15
C ILE A 85 -11.69 -4.38 -0.26
N LEU A 86 -12.12 -4.53 -1.51
CA LEU A 86 -13.23 -3.78 -2.08
C LEU A 86 -14.14 -4.69 -2.90
N PRO A 87 -15.43 -4.35 -3.10
CA PRO A 87 -16.26 -4.99 -4.11
C PRO A 87 -15.61 -4.95 -5.49
N ALA A 88 -15.71 -6.04 -6.26
CA ALA A 88 -15.12 -6.10 -7.60
C ALA A 88 -15.69 -5.05 -8.56
N LEU A 89 -16.98 -4.69 -8.42
CA LEU A 89 -17.60 -3.62 -9.18
C LEU A 89 -16.87 -2.28 -8.99
N ASP A 90 -16.45 -1.95 -7.77
CA ASP A 90 -15.70 -0.72 -7.49
C ASP A 90 -14.33 -0.72 -8.16
N VAL A 91 -13.76 -1.87 -8.52
CA VAL A 91 -12.47 -1.97 -9.24
C VAL A 91 -12.67 -1.96 -10.76
N LEU A 92 -13.79 -2.51 -11.25
CA LEU A 92 -14.10 -2.63 -12.68
C LEU A 92 -14.72 -1.37 -13.28
N GLN A 93 -15.43 -0.58 -12.47
CA GLN A 93 -16.29 0.51 -12.93
C GLN A 93 -15.55 1.87 -13.00
N ASP A 94 -14.36 1.89 -13.61
CA ASP A 94 -13.50 3.06 -13.81
C ASP A 94 -13.06 3.81 -12.53
N SER A 95 -13.32 3.26 -11.34
CA SER A 95 -12.80 3.77 -10.06
C SER A 95 -11.33 3.41 -9.90
N TYR A 96 -10.46 4.13 -10.60
CA TYR A 96 -9.02 3.95 -10.47
C TYR A 96 -8.59 4.31 -9.04
N LEU A 97 -8.14 3.30 -8.31
CA LEU A 97 -7.65 3.46 -6.94
C LEU A 97 -6.25 4.05 -6.95
N VAL A 98 -6.07 5.12 -6.19
CA VAL A 98 -4.79 5.79 -6.04
C VAL A 98 -4.26 5.53 -4.64
N CYS A 99 -3.12 4.88 -4.59
CA CYS A 99 -2.30 4.74 -3.38
C CYS A 99 -1.33 5.92 -3.29
N LYS A 100 -1.20 6.52 -2.10
CA LYS A 100 -0.25 7.59 -1.79
C LYS A 100 0.47 7.30 -0.49
#